data_AF-A0A512BW29-F1
#
_entry.id   AF-A0A512BW29-F1
#
_cell.length_a   1.000
_cell.length_b   1.000
_cell.length_c   1.000
_cell.angle_alpha   90.00
_cell.angle_beta   90.00
_cell.angle_gamma   90.00
#
_symmetry.space_group_name_H-M   'P 1'
#
loop_
_entity.id
_entity.type
_entity.pdbx_description
1 polymer ?
#
loop_
_entity_poly.entity_id
_entity_poly.type
_entity_poly.pdbx_seq_one_letter_code
_entity_poly.pdbx_strand_id
1 'polypeptide(L)' 'MGQTVAAHDLCSQLPPFRKRHHLQTGVGHYGVFSGRKWETQVYPVVRNFIVSNN' A
#
# COMPACT_ATOMS: atom_id res chain seq x y z
N MET A 1 -11.40 10.87 1.00
CA MET A 1 -10.28 10.00 1.45
C MET A 1 -10.91 8.79 2.13
N GLY A 2 -10.73 7.56 1.62
CA GLY A 2 -11.28 6.38 2.31
C GLY A 2 -11.59 5.13 1.46
N GLN A 3 -11.61 5.22 0.13
CA GLN A 3 -11.96 4.04 -0.71
C GLN A 3 -11.02 2.85 -0.50
N THR A 4 -9.73 3.11 -0.30
CA THR A 4 -8.73 2.06 -0.09
C THR A 4 -8.67 1.55 1.36
N VAL A 5 -9.26 2.28 2.32
CA VAL A 5 -9.35 1.81 3.71
C VAL A 5 -10.43 0.72 3.83
N ALA A 6 -11.55 0.87 3.11
CA ALA A 6 -12.63 -0.11 3.09
C ALA A 6 -12.17 -1.51 2.61
N ALA A 7 -11.09 -1.59 1.83
CA ALA A 7 -10.50 -2.87 1.43
C ALA A 7 -10.00 -3.69 2.64
N HIS A 8 -9.61 -3.04 3.74
CA HIS A 8 -9.23 -3.74 4.97
C HIS A 8 -10.40 -4.49 5.62
N ASP A 9 -11.62 -3.98 5.48
CA ASP A 9 -12.83 -4.59 6.05
C ASP A 9 -13.19 -5.88 5.31
N LEU A 10 -12.90 -5.95 4.00
CA LEU A 10 -13.06 -7.17 3.20
C LEU A 10 -12.10 -8.29 3.65
N CYS A 11 -10.92 -7.95 4.18
CA CYS A 11 -9.95 -8.92 4.70
C CYS A 11 -10.24 -9.34 6.16
N SER A 12 -11.46 -9.73 6.48
CA SER A 12 -11.92 -9.96 7.87
C SER A 12 -11.16 -11.07 8.62
N GLN A 13 -10.61 -12.06 7.92
CA GLN A 13 -9.87 -13.18 8.52
C GLN A 13 -8.41 -12.84 8.88
N LEU A 14 -7.89 -11.69 8.48
CA LEU A 14 -6.54 -11.25 8.85
C LEU A 14 -6.58 -10.50 10.19
N PRO A 15 -5.70 -10.84 11.15
CA PRO A 15 -5.54 -10.04 12.36
C PRO A 15 -5.20 -8.57 12.02
N PRO A 16 -5.66 -7.58 12.80
CA PRO A 16 -5.42 -6.16 12.51
C PRO A 16 -3.94 -5.80 12.34
N PHE A 17 -3.04 -6.42 13.11
CA PHE A 17 -1.60 -6.17 13.02
C PHE A 17 -0.94 -6.66 11.72
N ARG A 18 -1.63 -7.52 10.94
CA ARG A 18 -1.19 -7.94 9.60
C ARG A 18 -1.75 -7.05 8.48
N LYS A 19 -2.55 -6.03 8.82
CA LYS A 19 -3.11 -5.07 7.87
C LYS A 19 -2.30 -3.78 7.95
N ARG A 20 -1.76 -3.33 6.83
CA ARG A 20 -1.03 -2.05 6.75
C ARG A 20 -1.61 -1.16 5.68
N HIS A 21 -1.88 0.09 6.04
CA HIS A 21 -2.35 1.11 5.11
C HIS A 21 -1.21 2.09 4.79
N HIS A 22 -0.90 2.28 3.50
CA HIS A 22 0.08 3.28 3.04
C HIS A 22 -0.62 4.27 2.11
N LEU A 23 -0.71 5.53 2.53
CA LEU A 23 -1.27 6.60 1.71
C LEU A 23 -0.14 7.41 1.06
N GLN A 24 -0.02 7.30 -0.25
CA GLN A 24 0.95 8.10 -1.00
C GLN A 24 0.32 9.44 -1.43
N THR A 25 0.79 10.54 -0.87
CA THR A 25 0.31 11.88 -1.23
C THR A 25 0.95 12.38 -2.53
N GLY A 26 0.20 13.17 -3.30
CA GLY A 26 0.72 13.86 -4.49
C GLY A 26 1.00 12.94 -5.68
N VAL A 27 0.36 11.78 -5.77
CA VAL A 27 0.39 10.88 -6.92
C VAL A 27 -1.02 10.70 -7.46
N GLY A 28 -1.16 10.64 -8.79
CA GLY A 28 -2.38 10.18 -9.44
C GLY A 28 -2.45 8.65 -9.47
N HIS A 29 -3.51 8.11 -10.09
CA HIS A 29 -3.75 6.67 -10.19
C HIS A 29 -2.57 5.88 -10.79
N TYR A 30 -1.89 6.42 -11.79
CA TYR A 30 -0.73 5.75 -12.39
C TYR A 30 0.56 5.99 -11.62
N GLY A 31 0.70 7.12 -10.91
CA GLY A 31 1.90 7.45 -10.15
C GLY A 31 2.14 6.55 -8.93
N VAL A 32 1.13 5.76 -8.52
CA VAL A 32 1.27 4.71 -7.51
C VAL A 32 1.78 3.39 -8.07
N PHE A 33 1.92 3.24 -9.39
CA PHE A 33 2.37 1.99 -10.04
C PHE A 33 3.47 2.19 -11.08
N SER A 34 3.77 3.42 -11.48
CA SER A 34 4.80 3.71 -12.47
C SER A 34 5.50 5.06 -12.28
N GLY A 35 6.66 5.20 -12.93
CA GLY A 35 7.46 6.42 -12.94
C GLY A 35 8.29 6.67 -11.68
N ARG A 36 8.89 7.86 -11.59
CA ARG A 36 9.89 8.18 -10.56
C ARG A 36 9.37 8.03 -9.13
N LYS A 37 8.12 8.41 -8.85
CA LYS A 37 7.54 8.28 -7.51
C LYS A 37 7.27 6.82 -7.14
N TRP A 38 6.89 5.98 -8.10
CA TRP A 38 6.82 4.54 -7.88
C TRP A 38 8.18 3.98 -7.49
N GLU A 39 9.21 4.20 -8.31
CA GLU A 39 10.54 3.64 -8.11
C GLU A 39 11.19 4.09 -6.80
N THR A 40 11.04 5.39 -6.46
CA THR A 40 11.76 5.99 -5.34
C THR A 40 10.99 6.01 -4.02
N GLN A 41 9.65 5.87 -4.04
CA GLN A 41 8.82 6.03 -2.85
C GLN A 41 7.89 4.84 -2.60
N VAL A 42 7.12 4.40 -3.61
CA VAL A 42 6.07 3.39 -3.40
C VAL A 42 6.63 1.96 -3.44
N TYR A 43 7.44 1.63 -4.44
CA TYR A 43 7.99 0.29 -4.62
C TYR A 43 8.83 -0.19 -3.42
N PRO A 44 9.71 0.63 -2.79
CA PRO A 44 10.41 0.22 -1.59
C PRO A 44 9.47 -0.18 -0.44
N VAL A 45 8.34 0.51 -0.26
CA VAL A 45 7.34 0.17 0.77
C VAL A 45 6.69 -1.17 0.48
N VAL A 46 6.34 -1.44 -0.78
CA VAL A 46 5.77 -2.73 -1.23
C VAL A 46 6.78 -3.86 -1.07
N ARG A 47 8.02 -3.66 -1.54
CA ARG A 47 9.09 -4.65 -1.41
C ARG A 47 9.34 -5.01 0.06
N ASN A 48 9.45 -4.00 0.93
CA ASN A 48 9.66 -4.21 2.35
C ASN A 48 8.46 -4.92 3.00
N PHE A 49 7.23 -4.63 2.55
CA PHE A 49 6.04 -5.36 3.00
C PHE A 49 6.16 -6.85 2.73
N ILE A 50 6.52 -7.21 1.50
CA ILE A 50 6.63 -8.61 1.07
C ILE A 50 7.73 -9.31 1.86
N VAL A 51 8.90 -8.69 1.97
CA VAL A 51 10.04 -9.25 2.72
C VAL A 51 9.71 -9.43 4.20
N SER A 52 8.98 -8.50 4.83
CA SER A 52 8.63 -8.61 6.25
C SER A 52 7.50 -9.59 6.57
N ASN A 53 6.80 -10.11 5.55
CA ASN A 53 5.66 -11.02 5.70
C ASN A 53 5.87 -12.36 4.99
N ASN A 54 7.10 -12.65 4.55
CA ASN A 54 7.56 -13.95 4.07
C ASN A 54 8.09 -14.76 5.25
#